data_AF-A0A849QT43-F1
#
_entry.id   AF-A0A849QT43-F1
#
_cell.length_a   1.000
_cell.length_b   1.000
_cell.length_c   1.000
_cell.angle_alpha   90.00
_cell.angle_beta   90.00
_cell.angle_gamma   90.00
#
_symmetry.space_group_name_H-M   'P 1'
#
loop_
_entity.id
_entity.type
_entity.pdbx_description
1 polymer ?
#
loop_
_entity_poly.entity_id
_entity_poly.type
_entity_poly.pdbx_seq_one_letter_code
_entity_poly.pdbx_strand_id
1 'polypeptide(L)' 'ELARDLGRSRSDMFENVIWKDSISKYHGELYFFQAIHQESDVVPENVDAIRAMCELEPDGAKSIARTNKTMGIGK' A
#
# COMPACT_ATOMS: atom_id res chain seq x y z
N GLU A 1 -2.26 -9.16 13.28
CA GLU A 1 -1.96 -8.43 14.54
C GLU A 1 -1.59 -6.97 14.33
N LEU A 2 -0.46 -6.60 13.72
CA LEU A 2 -0.07 -5.17 13.57
C LEU A 2 -1.19 -4.25 13.04
N ALA A 3 -1.92 -4.68 11.99
CA ALA A 3 -3.04 -3.91 11.44
C ALA A 3 -4.19 -3.66 12.44
N ARG A 4 -4.41 -4.61 13.36
CA ARG A 4 -5.39 -4.52 14.45
C ARG A 4 -4.92 -3.51 15.49
N ASP A 5 -3.64 -3.59 15.86
CA ASP A 5 -3.02 -2.68 16.84
C ASP A 5 -2.99 -1.23 16.34
N LEU A 6 -2.85 -1.03 15.02
CA LEU A 6 -2.98 0.28 14.37
C LEU A 6 -4.43 0.82 14.36
N GLY A 7 -5.41 0.06 14.86
CA GLY A 7 -6.81 0.46 14.91
C GLY A 7 -7.46 0.64 13.54
N ARG A 8 -6.93 -0.02 12.50
CA ARG A 8 -7.46 0.11 11.14
C ARG A 8 -8.82 -0.55 11.01
N SER A 9 -9.66 0.04 10.17
CA SER A 9 -10.94 -0.55 9.78
C SER A 9 -10.70 -2.00 9.35
N ARG A 10 -11.48 -2.94 9.91
CA ARG A 10 -11.43 -4.38 9.57
C ARG A 10 -10.06 -5.05 9.74
N SER A 11 -9.10 -4.40 10.40
CA SER A 11 -7.71 -4.86 10.48
C SER A 11 -7.00 -4.84 9.13
N ASP A 12 -7.37 -3.92 8.25
CA ASP A 12 -6.81 -3.82 6.90
C ASP A 12 -5.32 -3.44 6.92
N MET A 13 -4.54 -4.10 6.08
CA MET A 13 -3.15 -3.72 5.77
C MET A 13 -3.09 -3.33 4.30
N PHE A 14 -3.16 -2.03 4.03
CA PHE A 14 -3.14 -1.51 2.66
C PHE A 14 -1.74 -1.64 2.03
N GLU A 15 -0.69 -1.58 2.86
CA GLU A 15 0.69 -1.66 2.43
C GLU A 15 1.13 -3.09 2.11
N ASN A 16 1.96 -3.24 1.09
CA ASN A 16 2.74 -4.46 0.89
C ASN A 16 3.83 -4.55 1.99
N VAL A 17 3.84 -5.66 2.72
CA VAL A 17 4.75 -5.86 3.85
C VAL A 17 5.95 -6.69 3.41
N ILE A 18 7.15 -6.10 3.46
CA ILE A 18 8.40 -6.80 3.17
C ILE A 18 9.09 -7.19 4.48
N TRP A 19 9.53 -8.44 4.60
CA TRP A 19 10.40 -8.83 5.72
C TRP A 19 11.82 -8.31 5.49
N LYS A 20 12.23 -7.30 6.27
CA LYS A 20 13.55 -6.66 6.13
C LYS A 20 14.71 -7.66 6.14
N ASP A 21 14.68 -8.65 7.02
CA ASP A 21 15.76 -9.63 7.17
C ASP A 21 15.81 -10.66 6.03
N SER A 22 14.75 -10.74 5.20
CA SER A 22 14.73 -11.59 4.02
C SER A 22 15.44 -10.96 2.80
N ILE A 23 15.73 -9.65 2.86
CA ILE A 23 16.34 -8.91 1.76
C ILE A 23 17.78 -9.39 1.58
N SER A 24 18.06 -10.09 0.48
CA SER A 24 19.37 -10.64 0.17
C SER A 24 19.69 -10.53 -1.32
N LYS A 25 20.99 -10.49 -1.65
CA LYS A 25 21.48 -10.40 -3.03
C LYS A 25 22.48 -11.52 -3.30
N TYR A 26 22.29 -12.26 -4.38
CA TYR A 26 23.18 -13.35 -4.78
C TYR A 26 23.38 -13.37 -6.30
N HIS A 27 24.63 -13.37 -6.77
CA HIS A 27 25.00 -13.36 -8.20
C HIS A 27 24.24 -12.37 -9.10
N GLY A 28 23.89 -11.19 -8.56
CA GLY A 28 23.16 -10.16 -9.30
C GLY A 28 21.64 -10.23 -9.18
N GLU A 29 21.11 -11.25 -8.51
CA GLU A 29 19.68 -11.42 -8.22
C GLU A 29 19.33 -10.94 -6.81
N LEU A 30 18.15 -10.32 -6.66
CA LEU A 30 17.60 -9.82 -5.40
C LEU A 30 16.48 -10.75 -4.95
N TYR A 31 16.53 -11.16 -3.68
CA TYR A 31 15.55 -12.01 -3.04
C TYR A 31 14.96 -11.29 -1.82
N PHE A 32 13.67 -11.44 -1.60
CA PHE A 32 12.96 -11.00 -0.39
C PHE A 32 11.61 -11.71 -0.30
N PHE A 33 11.05 -11.74 0.91
CA PHE A 33 9.71 -12.20 1.19
C PHE A 33 8.76 -11.02 1.36
N GLN A 34 7.55 -11.19 0.84
CA GLN A 34 6.48 -10.23 0.95
C GLN A 34 5.20 -10.91 1.46
N ALA A 35 4.39 -10.16 2.19
CA ALA A 35 3.02 -10.52 2.54
C ALA A 35 2.05 -9.49 1.97
N ILE A 36 0.99 -10.02 1.37
CA ILE A 36 -0.11 -9.25 0.81
C ILE A 36 -1.35 -9.53 1.66
N HIS A 37 -2.00 -8.47 2.11
CA HIS A 37 -3.33 -8.60 2.69
C HIS A 37 -4.36 -8.46 1.57
N GLN A 38 -4.73 -9.62 1.02
CA GLN A 38 -5.53 -9.75 -0.21
C GLN A 38 -6.91 -9.08 -0.16
N GLU A 39 -7.40 -8.77 1.03
CA GLU A 39 -8.72 -8.15 1.22
C GLU A 39 -8.68 -6.63 1.05
N SER A 40 -7.49 -5.99 1.16
CA SER A 40 -7.41 -4.53 1.22
C SER A 40 -6.34 -3.85 0.37
N ASP A 41 -5.33 -4.57 -0.12
CA ASP A 41 -4.21 -3.96 -0.87
C ASP A 41 -4.69 -3.16 -2.11
N VAL A 42 -5.73 -3.63 -2.79
CA VAL A 42 -6.32 -2.95 -3.96
C VAL A 42 -7.26 -1.79 -3.62
N VAL A 43 -7.61 -1.57 -2.36
CA VAL A 43 -8.55 -0.51 -1.95
C VAL A 43 -8.04 0.90 -2.29
N PRO A 44 -6.82 1.32 -1.90
CA PRO A 44 -6.29 2.63 -2.29
C PRO A 44 -6.19 2.80 -3.81
N GLU A 45 -5.83 1.74 -4.54
CA GLU A 45 -5.69 1.76 -5.99
C GLU A 45 -7.01 2.13 -6.70
N ASN A 46 -8.14 1.60 -6.20
CA ASN A 46 -9.46 1.94 -6.75
C ASN A 46 -9.82 3.42 -6.54
N VAL A 47 -9.42 4.01 -5.42
CA VAL A 47 -9.66 5.43 -5.14
C VAL A 47 -8.90 6.31 -6.13
N ASP A 48 -7.64 5.98 -6.40
CA ASP A 48 -6.80 6.72 -7.35
C ASP A 48 -7.26 6.51 -8.80
N ALA A 49 -7.69 5.29 -9.15
CA ALA A 49 -8.27 5.01 -10.45
C ALA A 49 -9.50 5.88 -10.75
N ILE A 50 -10.39 6.08 -9.78
CA ILE A 50 -11.56 6.98 -9.94
C ILE A 50 -11.11 8.41 -10.24
N ARG A 51 -10.11 8.94 -9.52
CA ARG A 51 -9.64 10.32 -9.77
C ARG A 51 -9.00 10.47 -11.14
N ALA A 52 -8.27 9.45 -11.60
CA ALA A 52 -7.68 9.42 -12.93
C ALA A 52 -8.76 9.36 -14.04
N MET A 53 -9.69 8.42 -13.95
CA MET A 53 -10.74 8.22 -14.97
C MET A 53 -11.70 9.41 -15.09
N CYS A 54 -11.96 10.11 -13.98
CA CYS A 54 -12.84 11.27 -13.95
C CYS A 54 -12.09 12.60 -14.10
N GLU A 55 -10.80 12.59 -14.43
CA GLU A 55 -9.95 13.77 -14.62
C GLU A 55 -9.98 14.75 -13.42
N LEU A 56 -10.13 14.22 -12.20
CA LEU A 56 -10.27 15.02 -10.97
C LEU A 56 -8.93 15.45 -10.38
N GLU A 57 -7.85 14.76 -10.71
CA GLU A 57 -6.48 15.09 -10.32
C GLU A 57 -5.53 14.66 -11.46
N PRO A 58 -4.90 15.60 -12.19
CA PRO A 58 -3.99 15.27 -13.27
C PRO A 58 -2.62 14.75 -12.78
N ASP A 59 -2.26 14.99 -11.52
CA ASP A 59 -1.01 14.53 -10.94
C ASP A 59 -1.22 13.27 -10.08
N GLY A 60 -0.83 12.12 -10.62
CA GLY A 60 -0.98 10.83 -9.95
C GLY A 60 -0.33 10.78 -8.56
N ALA A 61 0.81 11.44 -8.36
CA ALA A 61 1.49 11.46 -7.07
C ALA A 61 0.68 12.24 -6.01
N LYS A 62 -0.02 13.31 -6.42
CA LYS A 62 -0.95 14.03 -5.53
C LYS A 62 -2.17 13.21 -5.18
N SER A 63 -2.70 12.42 -6.14
CA SER A 63 -3.82 11.52 -5.87
C SER A 63 -3.44 10.49 -4.80
N ILE A 64 -2.31 9.80 -4.98
CA ILE A 64 -1.79 8.81 -4.03
C ILE A 64 -1.54 9.45 -2.66
N ALA A 65 -0.86 10.60 -2.60
CA ALA A 65 -0.60 11.29 -1.34
C ALA A 65 -1.90 11.66 -0.60
N ARG A 66 -2.94 12.08 -1.34
CA ARG A 66 -4.27 12.38 -0.79
C ARG A 66 -4.97 11.11 -0.29
N THR A 67 -4.95 10.02 -1.04
CA THR A 67 -5.49 8.71 -0.63
C THR A 67 -4.80 8.22 0.64
N ASN A 68 -3.47 8.18 0.64
CA ASN A 68 -2.68 7.71 1.77
C ASN A 68 -2.93 8.52 3.04
N LYS A 69 -2.96 9.85 2.93
CA LYS A 69 -3.28 10.74 4.06
C LYS A 69 -4.68 10.48 4.62
N THR A 70 -5.66 10.24 3.74
CA THR A 70 -7.06 10.02 4.12
C THR A 70 -7.24 8.66 4.80
N MET A 71 -6.53 7.64 4.32
CA MET A 71 -6.63 6.26 4.80
C MET A 71 -5.62 5.91 5.91
N GLY A 72 -4.71 6.82 6.27
CA GLY A 72 -3.70 6.58 7.29
C GLY A 72 -2.62 5.57 6.86
N ILE A 73 -2.27 5.56 5.57
CA ILE A 73 -1.23 4.72 4.96
C ILE A 73 0.13 5.40 5.12
N GLY A 74 1.17 4.64 5.47
CA GLY A 74 2.54 5.14 5.60
C GLY A 74 2.83 5.99 6.85
N LYS A 75 2.04 5.80 7.92
CA LYS A 75 2.33 6.35 9.25
C LYS A 75 3.23 5.41 10.06
#